data_AF-A0A434R302-F1
#
_entry.id   AF-A0A434R302-F1
#
_cell.length_a   1.000
_cell.length_b   1.000
_cell.length_c   1.000
_cell.angle_alpha   90.00
_cell.angle_beta   90.00
_cell.angle_gamma   90.00
#
_symmetry.space_group_name_H-M   'P 1'
#
loop_
_entity.id
_entity.type
_entity.pdbx_description
1 polymer ?
#
loop_
_entity_poly.entity_id
_entity_poly.type
_entity_poly.pdbx_seq_one_letter_code
_entity_poly.pdbx_strand_id
1 'polypeptide(L)'
;VVRATGNPDIGLEKAMNRFAGAFLVPTEHLVDEVGAHRHGMTYHELMRLKRLYGVSAAAMLMRLGQVGILPQSVIEYAFRTYARSWRAQEPEPIRDHEGFAAFERPQRFERLVWRALGEELISPVRAAQLLHLPLSPVEREIRGPREQ
;
A
#
# COMPACT_ATOMS: atom_id res chain seq x y z
N VAL A 1 -20.26 6.84 0.07
CA VAL A 1 -20.13 5.91 1.22
C VAL A 1 -20.83 4.61 0.85
N VAL A 2 -20.14 3.46 0.91
CA VAL A 2 -20.74 2.14 0.63
C VAL A 2 -21.60 1.73 1.84
N ARG A 3 -22.88 1.39 1.60
CA ARG A 3 -23.86 1.12 2.68
C ARG A 3 -24.36 -0.33 2.73
N ALA A 4 -24.13 -1.10 1.68
CA ALA A 4 -24.61 -2.47 1.55
C ALA A 4 -23.71 -3.27 0.61
N THR A 5 -23.86 -4.59 0.66
CA THR A 5 -23.21 -5.56 -0.23
C THR A 5 -24.19 -6.03 -1.29
N GLY A 6 -23.67 -6.48 -2.45
CA GLY A 6 -24.51 -7.10 -3.48
C GLY A 6 -25.12 -8.44 -3.07
N ASN A 7 -24.53 -9.11 -2.07
CA ASN A 7 -25.08 -10.28 -1.41
C ASN A 7 -25.29 -9.95 0.09
N PRO A 8 -26.55 -9.89 0.57
CA PRO A 8 -26.88 -9.51 1.94
C PRO A 8 -26.41 -10.52 3.00
N ASP A 9 -26.13 -11.78 2.62
CA ASP A 9 -25.62 -12.81 3.53
C ASP A 9 -24.15 -12.56 3.92
N ILE A 10 -23.45 -11.73 3.15
CA ILE A 10 -22.06 -11.35 3.44
C ILE A 10 -22.07 -10.05 4.22
N GLY A 11 -21.63 -10.11 5.48
CA GLY A 11 -21.44 -8.92 6.31
C GLY A 11 -20.53 -7.88 5.63
N LEU A 12 -20.93 -6.61 5.71
CA LEU A 12 -20.30 -5.49 5.00
C LEU A 12 -18.77 -5.43 5.21
N GLU A 13 -18.30 -5.54 6.45
CA GLU A 13 -16.88 -5.51 6.77
C GLU A 13 -16.10 -6.65 6.10
N LYS A 14 -16.65 -7.87 6.10
CA LYS A 14 -16.04 -9.03 5.43
C LYS A 14 -15.95 -8.82 3.92
N ALA A 15 -17.00 -8.26 3.31
CA ALA A 15 -17.00 -7.93 1.89
C ALA A 15 -15.95 -6.86 1.55
N MET A 16 -15.84 -5.81 2.37
CA MET A 16 -14.84 -4.75 2.20
C MET A 16 -13.41 -5.29 2.34
N ASN A 17 -13.16 -6.13 3.35
CA ASN A 17 -11.85 -6.76 3.54
C ASN A 17 -11.48 -7.70 2.37
N ARG A 18 -12.45 -8.47 1.83
CA ARG A 18 -12.23 -9.32 0.65
C ARG A 18 -11.95 -8.48 -0.60
N PHE A 19 -12.68 -7.39 -0.79
CA PHE A 19 -12.46 -6.45 -1.89
C PHE A 19 -11.06 -5.81 -1.81
N ALA A 20 -10.71 -5.23 -0.66
CA ALA A 20 -9.41 -4.58 -0.46
C ALA A 20 -8.26 -5.56 -0.69
N GLY A 21 -8.35 -6.79 -0.16
CA GLY A 21 -7.36 -7.83 -0.40
C GLY A 21 -7.23 -8.21 -1.87
N ALA A 22 -8.34 -8.33 -2.59
CA ALA A 22 -8.32 -8.64 -4.02
C ALA A 22 -7.77 -7.51 -4.90
N PHE A 23 -8.01 -6.27 -4.50
CA PHE A 23 -7.50 -5.09 -5.17
C PHE A 23 -5.99 -4.92 -4.97
N LEU A 24 -5.51 -5.07 -3.74
CA LEU A 24 -4.08 -4.91 -3.40
C LEU A 24 -3.22 -6.09 -3.84
N VAL A 25 -3.79 -7.30 -3.84
CA VAL A 25 -3.09 -8.55 -4.16
C VAL A 25 -3.91 -9.33 -5.19
N PRO A 26 -3.72 -9.08 -6.50
CA PRO A 26 -4.48 -9.72 -7.55
C PRO A 26 -4.32 -11.26 -7.52
N THR A 27 -5.43 -11.97 -7.73
CA THR A 27 -5.46 -13.45 -7.64
C THR A 27 -4.49 -14.09 -8.64
N GLU A 28 -4.55 -13.67 -9.90
CA GLU A 28 -3.75 -14.25 -10.99
C GLU A 28 -2.26 -14.13 -10.68
N HIS A 29 -1.79 -12.90 -10.39
CA HIS A 29 -0.39 -12.65 -10.05
C HIS A 29 0.06 -13.40 -8.79
N LEU A 30 -0.79 -13.52 -7.76
CA LEU A 30 -0.43 -14.27 -6.56
C LEU A 30 -0.31 -15.77 -6.86
N VAL A 31 -1.21 -16.34 -7.65
CA VAL A 31 -1.15 -17.75 -8.06
C VAL A 31 0.10 -18.02 -8.90
N ASP A 32 0.49 -17.09 -9.78
CA ASP A 32 1.72 -17.22 -10.57
C ASP A 32 2.97 -17.17 -9.68
N GLU A 33 2.99 -16.32 -8.64
CA GLU A 33 4.13 -16.20 -7.71
C GLU A 33 4.31 -17.40 -6.78
N VAL A 34 3.23 -18.04 -6.32
CA VAL A 34 3.32 -19.06 -5.24
C VAL A 34 2.68 -20.42 -5.55
N GLY A 35 2.01 -20.53 -6.70
CA GLY A 35 1.23 -21.70 -7.10
C GLY A 35 -0.20 -21.72 -6.54
N ALA A 36 -1.06 -22.52 -7.17
CA ALA A 36 -2.50 -22.54 -6.87
C ALA A 36 -2.87 -23.23 -5.54
N HIS A 37 -2.06 -24.19 -5.07
CA HIS A 37 -2.36 -24.97 -3.86
C HIS A 37 -1.11 -25.26 -3.04
N ARG A 38 -1.18 -25.03 -1.73
CA ARG A 38 -0.09 -25.23 -0.77
C ARG A 38 -0.63 -25.81 0.53
N HIS A 39 0.12 -26.71 1.16
CA HIS A 39 -0.24 -27.22 2.50
C HIS A 39 0.18 -26.27 3.63
N GLY A 40 1.14 -25.38 3.36
CA GLY A 40 1.67 -24.42 4.31
C GLY A 40 2.59 -23.44 3.60
N MET A 41 2.97 -22.39 4.33
CA MET A 41 3.89 -21.37 3.86
C MET A 41 4.85 -21.03 4.99
N THR A 42 6.14 -20.95 4.68
CA THR A 42 7.14 -20.57 5.67
C THR A 42 7.00 -19.09 6.03
N TYR A 43 7.47 -18.74 7.23
CA TYR A 43 7.47 -17.34 7.67
C TYR A 43 8.26 -16.44 6.69
N HIS A 44 9.39 -16.91 6.17
CA HIS A 44 10.20 -16.17 5.19
C HIS A 44 9.44 -15.90 3.88
N GLU A 45 8.78 -16.92 3.31
CA GLU A 45 7.93 -16.73 2.11
C GLU A 45 6.85 -15.68 2.36
N LEU A 46 6.15 -15.77 3.51
CA LEU A 46 5.10 -14.82 3.85
C LEU A 46 5.62 -13.40 4.01
N MET A 47 6.78 -13.21 4.67
CA MET A 47 7.42 -11.91 4.82
C MET A 47 7.89 -11.34 3.47
N ARG A 48 8.40 -12.17 2.56
CA ARG A 48 8.72 -11.76 1.18
C ARG A 48 7.47 -11.26 0.46
N LEU A 49 6.37 -12.01 0.50
CA LEU A 49 5.14 -11.66 -0.20
C LEU A 49 4.52 -10.37 0.33
N LYS A 50 4.42 -10.18 1.65
CA LYS A 50 3.87 -8.93 2.19
C LYS A 50 4.68 -7.69 1.76
N ARG A 51 6.00 -7.81 1.61
CA ARG A 51 6.86 -6.73 1.09
C ARG A 51 6.63 -6.50 -0.40
N LEU A 52 6.52 -7.57 -1.18
CA LEU A 52 6.25 -7.50 -2.63
C LEU A 52 4.96 -6.72 -2.91
N TYR A 53 3.90 -7.00 -2.16
CA TYR A 53 2.59 -6.36 -2.37
C TYR A 53 2.35 -5.12 -1.49
N GLY A 54 3.26 -4.76 -0.59
CA GLY A 54 3.09 -3.60 0.29
C GLY A 54 1.95 -3.71 1.29
N VAL A 55 1.63 -4.92 1.77
CA VAL A 55 0.53 -5.17 2.72
C VAL A 55 1.04 -5.63 4.08
N SER A 56 0.16 -5.70 5.08
CA SER A 56 0.50 -6.31 6.38
C SER A 56 0.58 -7.84 6.28
N ALA A 57 1.32 -8.47 7.21
CA ALA A 57 1.43 -9.91 7.31
C ALA A 57 0.07 -10.58 7.53
N ALA A 58 -0.77 -9.97 8.37
CA ALA A 58 -2.12 -10.45 8.61
C ALA A 58 -3.00 -10.37 7.35
N ALA A 59 -2.90 -9.28 6.58
CA ALA A 59 -3.62 -9.14 5.32
C ALA A 59 -3.15 -10.17 4.28
N MET A 60 -1.83 -10.37 4.15
CA MET A 60 -1.25 -11.35 3.25
C MET A 60 -1.71 -12.78 3.58
N LEU A 61 -1.67 -13.15 4.87
CA LEU A 61 -2.13 -14.45 5.33
C LEU A 61 -3.63 -14.67 5.05
N MET A 62 -4.47 -13.68 5.35
CA MET A 62 -5.89 -13.73 5.02
C MET A 62 -6.14 -13.89 3.52
N ARG A 63 -5.37 -13.17 2.69
CA ARG A 63 -5.52 -13.21 1.24
C ARG A 63 -5.18 -14.59 0.66
N LEU A 64 -4.12 -15.24 1.15
CA LEU A 64 -3.76 -16.61 0.75
C LEU A 64 -4.92 -17.58 1.00
N GLY A 65 -5.64 -17.43 2.13
CA GLY A 65 -6.84 -18.20 2.42
C GLY A 65 -8.02 -17.84 1.52
N GLN A 66 -8.27 -16.55 1.27
CA GLN A 66 -9.38 -16.09 0.43
C GLN A 66 -9.27 -16.55 -1.03
N VAL A 67 -8.04 -16.70 -1.54
CA VAL A 67 -7.76 -17.24 -2.88
C VAL A 67 -7.85 -18.76 -2.90
N GLY A 68 -7.68 -19.43 -1.76
CA GLY A 68 -7.69 -20.89 -1.64
C GLY A 68 -6.31 -21.54 -1.77
N ILE A 69 -5.23 -20.75 -1.83
CA ILE A 69 -3.85 -21.25 -1.88
C ILE A 69 -3.50 -21.98 -0.58
N LEU A 70 -3.91 -21.42 0.55
CA LEU A 70 -3.81 -22.08 1.85
C LEU A 70 -5.21 -22.49 2.35
N PRO A 71 -5.35 -23.70 2.91
CA PRO A 71 -6.60 -24.13 3.55
C PRO A 71 -6.98 -23.19 4.70
N GLN A 72 -8.27 -22.98 4.90
CA GLN A 72 -8.79 -22.13 5.97
C GLN A 72 -8.32 -22.58 7.36
N SER A 73 -8.14 -23.89 7.57
CA SER A 73 -7.60 -24.46 8.81
C SER A 73 -6.17 -23.98 9.11
N VAL A 74 -5.34 -23.78 8.08
CA VAL A 74 -3.97 -23.25 8.23
C VAL A 74 -4.01 -21.79 8.66
N ILE A 75 -4.93 -21.00 8.09
CA ILE A 75 -5.12 -19.59 8.44
C ILE A 75 -5.57 -19.47 9.91
N GLU A 76 -6.54 -20.29 10.33
CA GLU A 76 -7.03 -20.32 11.70
C GLU A 76 -5.94 -20.76 12.69
N TYR A 77 -5.19 -21.80 12.35
CA TYR A 77 -4.06 -22.27 13.16
C TYR A 77 -3.01 -21.17 13.35
N ALA A 78 -2.63 -20.48 12.27
CA ALA A 78 -1.68 -19.38 12.33
C ALA A 78 -2.14 -18.27 13.29
N PHE A 79 -3.39 -17.80 13.17
CA PHE A 79 -3.93 -16.76 14.08
C PHE A 79 -4.15 -17.23 15.52
N ARG A 80 -4.25 -18.55 15.77
CA ARG A 80 -4.27 -19.10 17.13
C ARG A 80 -2.89 -19.26 17.73
N THR A 81 -1.85 -19.29 16.90
CA THR A 81 -0.46 -19.54 17.31
C THR A 81 0.42 -18.32 17.06
N TYR A 82 1.28 -18.37 16.04
CA TYR A 82 2.35 -17.41 15.82
C TYR A 82 1.85 -16.04 15.30
N ALA A 83 0.69 -15.99 14.64
CA ALA A 83 0.11 -14.77 14.08
C ALA A 83 -0.91 -14.10 15.02
N ARG A 84 -1.05 -14.57 16.26
CA ARG A 84 -2.04 -14.07 17.22
C ARG A 84 -1.94 -12.57 17.46
N SER A 85 -0.72 -12.03 17.52
CA SER A 85 -0.46 -10.61 17.76
C SER A 85 -0.50 -9.75 16.50
N TRP A 86 -0.48 -10.34 15.30
CA TRP A 86 -0.19 -9.59 14.06
C TRP A 86 -1.23 -8.55 13.67
N ARG A 87 -2.46 -8.66 14.20
CA ARG A 87 -3.49 -7.61 14.02
C ARG A 87 -3.23 -6.37 14.87
N ALA A 88 -2.47 -6.49 15.95
CA ALA A 88 -2.13 -5.41 16.86
C ALA A 88 -0.67 -4.94 16.70
N GLN A 89 0.24 -5.86 16.39
CA GLN A 89 1.66 -5.60 16.22
C GLN A 89 2.17 -6.32 14.99
N GLU A 90 2.49 -5.54 13.95
CA GLU A 90 2.96 -6.06 12.68
C GLU A 90 4.36 -6.69 12.81
N PRO A 91 4.55 -7.94 12.35
CA PRO A 91 5.88 -8.53 12.26
C PRO A 91 6.65 -7.92 11.09
N GLU A 92 7.93 -7.63 11.30
CA GLU A 92 8.83 -7.00 10.31
C GLU A 92 8.15 -5.86 9.53
N PRO A 93 7.79 -4.74 10.19
CA PRO A 93 7.12 -3.63 9.54
C PRO A 93 7.88 -3.18 8.29
N ILE A 94 7.15 -2.93 7.19
CA ILE A 94 7.75 -2.46 5.94
C ILE A 94 8.24 -1.03 6.18
N ARG A 95 9.51 -0.78 5.92
CA ARG A 95 10.12 0.55 6.03
C ARG A 95 9.99 1.31 4.71
N ASP A 96 10.11 2.63 4.76
CA ASP A 96 9.97 3.53 3.60
C ASP A 96 10.90 3.19 2.41
N HIS A 97 11.99 2.44 2.64
CA HIS A 97 12.96 2.04 1.61
C HIS A 97 12.89 0.54 1.26
N GLU A 98 11.82 -0.15 1.66
CA GLU A 98 11.65 -1.60 1.42
C GLU A 98 10.38 -1.91 0.61
N GLY A 99 10.45 -2.97 -0.21
CA GLY A 99 9.30 -3.46 -0.97
C GLY A 99 8.70 -2.41 -1.91
N PHE A 100 7.37 -2.37 -2.00
CA PHE A 100 6.66 -1.38 -2.82
C PHE A 100 6.91 0.07 -2.35
N ALA A 101 7.08 0.29 -1.03
CA ALA A 101 7.29 1.61 -0.46
C ALA A 101 8.61 2.27 -0.94
N ALA A 102 9.61 1.47 -1.31
CA ALA A 102 10.88 1.98 -1.85
C ALA A 102 10.71 2.82 -3.14
N PHE A 103 9.61 2.63 -3.88
CA PHE A 103 9.29 3.38 -5.09
C PHE A 103 8.42 4.60 -4.81
N GLU A 104 7.77 4.68 -3.66
CA GLU A 104 6.94 5.82 -3.28
C GLU A 104 7.82 6.98 -2.79
N ARG A 105 7.59 8.18 -3.31
CA ARG A 105 8.23 9.41 -2.83
C ARG A 105 7.18 10.37 -2.25
N PRO A 106 7.37 10.92 -1.05
CA PRO A 106 6.41 11.84 -0.46
C PRO A 106 6.40 13.17 -1.23
N GLN A 107 5.42 13.35 -2.11
CA GLN A 107 5.27 14.55 -2.96
C GLN A 107 4.21 15.54 -2.44
N ARG A 108 3.50 15.20 -1.35
CA ARG A 108 2.34 15.99 -0.90
C ARG A 108 2.73 17.43 -0.52
N PHE A 109 3.82 17.59 0.23
CA PHE A 109 4.27 18.90 0.66
C PHE A 109 4.69 19.76 -0.55
N GLU A 110 5.54 19.21 -1.42
CA GLU A 110 5.95 19.87 -2.66
C GLU A 110 4.75 20.29 -3.51
N ARG A 111 3.79 19.38 -3.74
CA ARG A 111 2.55 19.68 -4.47
C ARG A 111 1.74 20.82 -3.85
N LEU A 112 1.68 20.89 -2.52
CA LEU A 112 0.98 21.97 -1.81
C LEU A 112 1.70 23.30 -1.94
N VAL A 113 3.03 23.32 -1.90
CA VAL A 113 3.82 24.53 -2.11
C VAL A 113 3.63 25.06 -3.53
N TRP A 114 3.70 24.19 -4.54
CA TRP A 114 3.42 24.57 -5.94
C TRP A 114 1.99 25.08 -6.14
N ARG A 115 1.01 24.43 -5.51
CA ARG A 115 -0.38 24.88 -5.55
C ARG A 115 -0.56 26.25 -4.89
N ALA A 116 0.01 26.46 -3.70
CA ALA A 116 -0.07 27.73 -2.99
C ALA A 116 0.62 28.87 -3.75
N LEU A 117 1.70 28.57 -4.47
CA LEU A 117 2.35 29.52 -5.37
C LEU A 117 1.45 29.88 -6.57
N GLY A 118 0.82 28.88 -7.20
CA GLY A 118 -0.10 29.09 -8.33
C GLY A 118 -1.42 29.77 -7.94
N GLU A 119 -1.89 29.57 -6.71
CA GLU A 119 -3.04 30.27 -6.12
C GLU A 119 -2.65 31.63 -5.49
N GLU A 120 -1.42 32.09 -5.69
CA GLU A 120 -0.90 33.37 -5.17
C GLU A 120 -0.96 33.54 -3.64
N LEU A 121 -1.06 32.43 -2.90
CA LEU A 121 -1.10 32.41 -1.43
C LEU A 121 0.30 32.64 -0.82
N ILE A 122 1.35 32.36 -1.57
CA ILE A 122 2.76 32.57 -1.18
C ILE A 122 3.58 33.14 -2.35
N SER A 123 4.65 33.87 -2.03
CA SER A 123 5.56 34.41 -3.05
C SER A 123 6.50 33.33 -3.63
N PRO A 124 7.08 33.55 -4.84
CA PRO A 124 8.09 32.67 -5.41
C PRO A 124 9.30 32.44 -4.48
N VAL A 125 9.74 33.49 -3.77
CA VAL A 125 10.81 33.40 -2.77
C VAL A 125 10.42 32.48 -1.62
N ARG A 126 9.17 32.57 -1.14
CA ARG A 126 8.67 31.71 -0.07
C ARG A 126 8.54 30.26 -0.53
N ALA A 127 8.10 30.04 -1.76
CA ALA A 127 8.06 28.71 -2.36
C ALA A 127 9.46 28.09 -2.49
N ALA A 128 10.45 28.85 -2.98
CA ALA A 128 11.84 28.41 -3.08
C ALA A 128 12.42 28.01 -1.72
N GLN A 129 12.16 28.79 -0.67
CA GLN A 129 12.54 28.47 0.71
C GLN A 129 11.92 27.15 1.19
N LEU A 130 10.62 26.95 0.96
CA LEU A 130 9.89 25.75 1.40
C LEU A 130 10.37 24.50 0.64
N LEU A 131 10.63 24.61 -0.65
CA LEU A 131 11.09 23.51 -1.50
C LEU A 131 12.59 23.20 -1.38
N HIS A 132 13.34 24.03 -0.66
CA HIS A 132 14.81 23.98 -0.62
C HIS A 132 15.44 24.04 -2.03
N LEU A 133 14.87 24.85 -2.91
CA LEU A 133 15.36 25.09 -4.27
C LEU A 133 15.90 26.52 -4.39
N PRO A 134 16.86 26.77 -5.30
CA PRO A 134 17.17 28.14 -5.71
C PRO A 134 15.93 28.82 -6.31
N LEU A 135 15.92 30.16 -6.33
CA LEU A 135 14.79 30.91 -6.89
C LEU A 135 14.65 30.71 -8.41
N SER A 136 15.77 30.61 -9.14
CA SER A 136 15.74 30.56 -10.60
C SER A 136 15.03 29.33 -11.21
N PRO A 137 15.16 28.09 -10.68
CA PRO A 137 14.31 26.98 -11.10
C PRO A 137 12.83 27.22 -10.81
N VAL A 138 12.48 27.79 -9.67
CA VAL A 138 11.08 28.07 -9.31
C VAL A 138 10.46 29.08 -10.28
N GLU A 139 11.18 30.15 -10.63
CA GLU A 139 10.73 31.12 -11.62
C GLU A 139 10.57 30.53 -13.03
N ARG A 140 11.41 29.56 -13.39
CA ARG A 140 11.29 28.82 -14.65
C ARG A 140 10.05 27.93 -14.67
N GLU A 141 9.75 27.23 -13.58
CA GLU A 141 8.54 26.40 -13.48
C GLU A 141 7.26 27.24 -13.55
N ILE A 142 7.24 28.46 -13.00
CA ILE A 142 6.09 29.38 -13.12
C ILE A 142 5.86 29.80 -14.58
N ARG A 143 6.93 30.07 -15.33
CA ARG A 143 6.86 30.66 -16.68
C ARG A 143 6.90 29.62 -17.81
N GLY A 144 7.15 28.35 -17.48
CA GLY A 144 7.45 27.31 -18.45
C GLY A 144 8.88 27.39 -19.01
N PRO A 145 9.34 26.35 -19.73
CA PRO A 145 10.61 26.40 -20.42
C PRO A 145 10.59 27.54 -21.44
N ARG A 146 11.62 28.39 -21.43
CA ARG A 146 11.86 29.29 -22.55
C ARG A 146 12.34 28.43 -23.71
N GLU A 147 11.61 28.41 -24.82
CA GLU A 147 12.10 27.82 -26.07
C GLU A 147 13.48 28.41 -26.38
N GLN A 148 14.43 27.53 -26.73
CA GLN A 148 15.71 27.93 -27.31
C GLN A 148 15.53 28.23 -28.79
#